data_AF-A0AAD7J2N5-F1
#
_entry.id   AF-A0AAD7J2N5-F1
#
_cell.length_a   1.000
_cell.length_b   1.000
_cell.length_c   1.000
_cell.angle_alpha   90.00
_cell.angle_beta   90.00
_cell.angle_gamma   90.00
#
_symmetry.space_group_name_H-M   'P 1'
#
loop_
_entity.id
_entity.type
_entity.pdbx_description
1 polymer ?
#
loop_
_entity_poly.entity_id
_entity_poly.type
_entity_poly.pdbx_seq_one_letter_code
_entity_poly.pdbx_strand_id
1 'polypeptide(L)'
;MPRNPSHCSFESSVKHLLHTNVIPSAQECARIPDILVQPRKDLATIEEEIQRTQQKLDELKYRREVLATDIDAHLALLSPVRRLPDDILREIFVTSLASTHNAIIASREAPLLLCQVCSDWRKIAFTTPRLWSSLHVVVPTEPQLQDTIFSLAQQWLARSGILPLSLSIGISFAVLDEDHTAVFPFLELMLAAQTAGNPSNSQSPLRPIIWTGFRNGFTPYPLPLPPS
;
A
#
# COMPACT_ATOMS: atom_id res chain seq x y z
N MET A 1 -19.79 -2.87 -31.51
CA MET A 1 -20.96 -2.82 -32.41
C MET A 1 -22.11 -2.15 -31.67
N PRO A 2 -22.64 -1.01 -32.15
CA PRO A 2 -23.79 -0.40 -31.52
C PRO A 2 -25.03 -1.24 -31.84
N ARG A 3 -25.75 -1.67 -30.80
CA ARG A 3 -27.03 -2.37 -30.96
C ARG A 3 -28.01 -1.42 -31.66
N ASN A 4 -28.58 -1.91 -32.74
CA ASN A 4 -29.64 -1.27 -33.49
C ASN A 4 -30.83 -0.99 -32.54
N PRO A 5 -31.29 0.26 -32.35
CA PRO A 5 -32.47 0.56 -31.54
C PRO A 5 -33.71 0.20 -32.37
N SER A 6 -33.90 -1.09 -32.63
CA SER A 6 -35.08 -1.58 -33.32
C SER A 6 -36.27 -1.49 -32.38
N HIS A 7 -37.00 -0.37 -32.49
CA HIS A 7 -38.46 -0.28 -32.33
C HIS A 7 -39.07 -0.98 -31.11
N CYS A 8 -39.04 -0.31 -29.96
CA CYS A 8 -40.07 -0.46 -28.94
C CYS A 8 -40.82 0.86 -28.77
N SER A 9 -41.34 1.41 -29.88
CA SER A 9 -42.40 2.43 -29.81
C SER A 9 -43.69 1.66 -29.94
N PHE A 10 -44.43 1.50 -28.85
CA PHE A 10 -45.82 1.06 -28.98
C PHE A 10 -46.59 2.12 -29.79
N GLU A 11 -47.59 1.69 -30.56
CA GLU A 11 -48.36 2.58 -31.43
C GLU A 11 -49.41 3.33 -30.59
N SER A 12 -49.37 4.67 -30.63
CA SER A 12 -50.22 5.54 -29.80
C SER A 12 -51.03 6.49 -30.67
N SER A 13 -52.35 6.52 -30.49
CA SER A 13 -53.23 7.45 -31.22
C SER A 13 -52.97 8.92 -30.88
N VAL A 14 -52.35 9.19 -29.72
CA VAL A 14 -51.94 10.53 -29.27
C VAL A 14 -50.47 10.83 -29.54
N LYS A 15 -49.78 10.01 -30.34
CA LYS A 15 -48.35 10.19 -30.66
C LYS A 15 -48.02 11.57 -31.23
N HIS A 16 -48.95 12.17 -31.97
CA HIS A 16 -48.81 13.49 -32.57
C HIS A 16 -48.73 14.64 -31.55
N LEU A 17 -49.24 14.43 -30.33
CA LEU A 17 -49.17 15.41 -29.25
C LEU A 17 -47.81 15.37 -28.52
N LEU A 18 -47.06 14.26 -28.65
CA LEU A 18 -45.77 14.10 -27.99
C LEU A 18 -44.75 15.10 -28.55
N HIS A 19 -44.00 15.76 -27.68
CA HIS A 19 -43.03 16.82 -28.01
C HIS A 19 -43.66 18.11 -28.58
N THR A 20 -44.97 18.31 -28.37
CA THR A 20 -45.67 19.58 -28.68
C THR A 20 -46.26 20.19 -27.42
N ASN A 21 -46.54 21.50 -27.44
CA ASN A 21 -47.25 22.19 -26.35
C ASN A 21 -48.78 22.20 -26.56
N VAL A 22 -49.31 21.32 -27.43
CA VAL A 22 -50.75 21.24 -27.72
C VAL A 22 -51.47 20.57 -26.57
N ILE A 23 -52.56 21.18 -26.10
CA ILE A 23 -53.38 20.64 -25.01
C ILE A 23 -54.24 19.49 -25.58
N PRO A 24 -54.18 18.27 -25.01
CA PRO A 24 -55.03 17.16 -25.44
C PRO A 24 -56.51 17.47 -25.21
N SER A 25 -57.36 17.07 -26.15
CA SER A 25 -58.81 17.13 -26.00
C SER A 25 -59.30 16.20 -24.88
N ALA A 26 -60.52 16.43 -24.37
CA ALA A 26 -61.11 15.59 -23.32
C ALA A 26 -61.17 14.10 -23.70
N GLN A 27 -61.41 13.80 -24.99
CA GLN A 27 -61.44 12.43 -25.50
C GLN A 27 -60.05 11.79 -25.56
N GLU A 28 -59.01 12.57 -25.87
CA GLU A 28 -57.62 12.10 -25.86
C GLU A 28 -57.14 11.88 -24.43
N CYS A 29 -57.45 12.80 -23.51
CA CYS A 29 -57.22 12.63 -22.06
C CYS A 29 -57.83 11.34 -21.53
N ALA A 30 -59.05 11.01 -21.95
CA ALA A 30 -59.74 9.79 -21.53
C ALA A 30 -59.08 8.49 -22.06
N ARG A 31 -58.39 8.54 -23.21
CA ARG A 31 -57.76 7.35 -23.85
C ARG A 31 -56.34 7.08 -23.38
N ILE A 32 -55.62 8.09 -22.89
CA ILE A 32 -54.23 7.95 -22.42
C ILE A 32 -54.05 6.82 -21.38
N PRO A 33 -54.92 6.68 -20.35
CA PRO A 33 -54.78 5.60 -19.37
C PRO A 33 -54.81 4.21 -20.02
N ASP A 34 -55.75 3.97 -20.93
CA ASP A 34 -55.91 2.68 -21.62
C ASP A 34 -54.71 2.36 -22.51
N ILE A 35 -54.20 3.38 -23.22
CA ILE A 35 -53.01 3.29 -24.07
C ILE A 35 -51.77 2.87 -23.25
N LEU A 36 -51.68 3.30 -21.99
CA LEU A 36 -50.53 3.03 -21.12
C LEU A 36 -50.60 1.68 -20.39
N VAL A 37 -51.71 0.94 -20.47
CA VAL A 37 -51.87 -0.34 -19.74
C VAL A 37 -50.82 -1.37 -20.15
N GLN A 38 -50.67 -1.64 -21.45
CA GLN A 38 -49.70 -2.63 -21.94
C GLN A 38 -48.25 -2.18 -21.75
N PRO A 39 -47.84 -0.94 -22.15
CA PRO A 39 -46.47 -0.47 -21.95
C PRO A 39 -46.01 -0.50 -20.49
N ARG A 40 -46.93 -0.22 -19.53
CA ARG A 40 -46.61 -0.34 -18.10
C ARG A 40 -46.36 -1.78 -17.67
N LYS A 41 -47.14 -2.74 -18.19
CA LYS A 41 -46.93 -4.17 -17.92
C LYS A 41 -45.64 -4.68 -18.54
N ASP A 42 -45.36 -4.30 -19.78
CA ASP A 42 -44.12 -4.69 -20.48
C ASP A 42 -42.90 -4.12 -19.77
N LEU A 43 -42.95 -2.86 -19.36
CA LEU A 43 -41.89 -2.22 -18.58
C LEU A 43 -41.64 -2.94 -17.25
N ALA A 44 -42.71 -3.27 -16.50
CA ALA A 44 -42.57 -4.05 -15.27
C ALA A 44 -41.94 -5.44 -15.52
N THR A 45 -42.31 -6.09 -16.62
CA THR A 45 -41.74 -7.39 -17.01
C THR A 45 -40.24 -7.27 -17.32
N ILE A 46 -39.84 -6.25 -18.06
CA ILE A 46 -38.42 -5.99 -18.37
C ILE A 46 -37.64 -5.65 -17.10
N GLU A 47 -38.21 -4.87 -16.18
CA GLU A 47 -37.59 -4.56 -14.89
C GLU A 47 -37.36 -5.82 -14.06
N GLU A 48 -38.32 -6.75 -14.02
CA GLU A 48 -38.15 -8.05 -13.37
C GLU A 48 -37.04 -8.90 -14.03
N GLU A 49 -36.95 -8.91 -15.35
CA GLU A 49 -35.88 -9.62 -16.07
C GLU A 49 -34.50 -9.00 -15.83
N ILE A 50 -34.41 -7.67 -15.80
CA ILE A 50 -33.19 -6.93 -15.43
C ILE A 50 -32.78 -7.32 -14.01
N GLN A 51 -33.73 -7.29 -13.06
CA GLN A 51 -33.45 -7.64 -11.67
C GLN A 51 -32.97 -9.08 -11.53
N ARG A 52 -33.64 -10.03 -12.18
CA ARG A 52 -33.25 -11.45 -12.17
C ARG A 52 -31.86 -11.66 -12.77
N THR A 53 -31.58 -11.01 -13.89
CA THR A 53 -30.28 -11.11 -14.57
C THR A 53 -29.17 -10.49 -13.72
N GLN A 54 -29.45 -9.35 -13.08
CA GLN A 54 -28.52 -8.67 -12.18
C GLN A 54 -28.18 -9.55 -10.97
N GLN A 55 -29.18 -10.16 -10.34
CA GLN A 55 -28.96 -11.13 -9.25
C GLN A 55 -28.07 -12.28 -9.70
N LYS A 56 -28.32 -12.84 -10.89
CA LYS A 56 -27.51 -13.94 -11.41
C LYS A 56 -26.08 -13.52 -11.70
N LEU A 57 -25.88 -12.30 -12.21
CA LEU A 57 -24.56 -11.74 -12.45
C LEU A 57 -23.79 -11.58 -11.13
N ASP A 58 -24.43 -11.09 -10.09
CA ASP A 58 -23.81 -10.88 -8.79
C ASP A 58 -23.43 -12.22 -8.12
N GLU A 59 -24.28 -13.24 -8.22
CA GLU A 59 -23.97 -14.61 -7.81
C GLU A 59 -22.73 -15.16 -8.53
N LEU A 60 -22.67 -15.02 -9.86
CA LEU A 60 -21.56 -15.51 -10.66
C LEU A 60 -20.27 -14.74 -10.38
N LYS A 61 -20.33 -13.43 -10.16
CA LYS A 61 -19.18 -12.62 -9.76
C LYS A 61 -18.63 -13.07 -8.41
N TYR A 62 -19.51 -13.28 -7.43
CA TYR A 62 -19.11 -13.81 -6.13
C TYR A 62 -18.42 -15.17 -6.27
N ARG A 63 -19.04 -16.10 -7.02
CA ARG A 63 -18.46 -17.43 -7.24
C ARG A 63 -17.12 -17.39 -7.97
N ARG A 64 -16.98 -16.50 -8.96
CA ARG A 64 -15.71 -16.24 -9.67
C ARG A 64 -14.64 -15.77 -8.69
N GLU A 65 -14.97 -14.84 -7.81
CA GLU A 65 -14.01 -14.29 -6.84
C GLU A 65 -13.51 -15.34 -5.85
N VAL A 66 -14.44 -16.16 -5.33
CA VAL A 66 -14.11 -17.28 -4.45
C VAL A 66 -13.17 -18.27 -5.14
N LEU A 67 -13.51 -18.68 -6.38
CA LEU A 67 -12.67 -19.61 -7.14
C LEU A 67 -11.31 -19.01 -7.53
N ALA A 68 -11.26 -17.75 -7.91
CA ALA A 68 -10.00 -17.06 -8.24
C ALA A 68 -9.06 -17.04 -7.01
N THR A 69 -9.60 -16.69 -5.85
CA THR A 69 -8.84 -16.71 -4.58
C THR A 69 -8.32 -18.10 -4.24
N ASP A 70 -9.14 -19.14 -4.42
CA ASP A 70 -8.73 -20.52 -4.17
C ASP A 70 -7.64 -20.99 -5.15
N ILE A 71 -7.78 -20.68 -6.43
CA ILE A 71 -6.76 -20.97 -7.46
C ILE A 71 -5.45 -20.28 -7.11
N ASP A 72 -5.48 -18.98 -6.78
CA ASP A 72 -4.29 -18.21 -6.42
C ASP A 72 -3.60 -18.78 -5.18
N ALA A 73 -4.36 -19.23 -4.17
CA ALA A 73 -3.82 -19.88 -2.99
C ALA A 73 -3.09 -21.19 -3.34
N HIS A 74 -3.66 -22.02 -4.22
CA HIS A 74 -3.04 -23.26 -4.68
C HIS A 74 -1.81 -23.00 -5.55
N LEU A 75 -1.86 -22.02 -6.47
CA LEU A 75 -0.70 -21.62 -7.27
C LEU A 75 0.42 -21.06 -6.39
N ALA A 76 0.09 -20.34 -5.33
CA ALA A 76 1.06 -19.85 -4.35
C ALA A 76 1.81 -20.99 -3.63
N LEU A 77 1.22 -22.19 -3.50
CA LEU A 77 1.92 -23.39 -3.00
C LEU A 77 3.03 -23.85 -3.94
N LEU A 78 2.84 -23.66 -5.25
CA LEU A 78 3.80 -24.04 -6.29
C LEU A 78 4.88 -22.98 -6.51
N SER A 79 4.73 -21.81 -5.88
CA SER A 79 5.67 -20.69 -6.01
C SER A 79 7.11 -21.16 -5.77
N PRO A 80 8.04 -20.88 -6.71
CA PRO A 80 9.45 -21.25 -6.57
C PRO A 80 10.06 -20.75 -5.25
N VAL A 81 9.55 -19.63 -4.75
CA VAL A 81 10.05 -18.98 -3.54
C VAL A 81 9.86 -19.81 -2.28
N ARG A 82 8.85 -20.70 -2.23
CA ARG A 82 8.64 -21.64 -1.12
C ARG A 82 9.63 -22.80 -1.13
N ARG A 83 10.33 -23.02 -2.24
CA ARG A 83 11.34 -24.08 -2.40
C ARG A 83 12.76 -23.57 -2.26
N LEU A 84 12.95 -22.25 -2.14
CA LEU A 84 14.27 -21.68 -1.94
C LEU A 84 14.75 -21.99 -0.52
N PRO A 85 15.99 -22.49 -0.36
CA PRO A 85 16.61 -22.56 0.95
C PRO A 85 16.68 -21.18 1.61
N ASP A 86 16.58 -21.13 2.93
CA ASP A 86 16.64 -19.88 3.69
C ASP A 86 17.89 -19.05 3.34
N ASP A 87 19.04 -19.68 3.11
CA ASP A 87 20.28 -18.98 2.79
C ASP A 87 20.22 -18.22 1.47
N ILE A 88 19.54 -18.80 0.46
CA ILE A 88 19.33 -18.13 -0.82
C ILE A 88 18.36 -16.96 -0.65
N LEU A 89 17.31 -17.13 0.14
CA LEU A 89 16.39 -16.03 0.47
C LEU A 89 17.10 -14.90 1.21
N ARG A 90 18.01 -15.21 2.15
CA ARG A 90 18.83 -14.21 2.85
C ARG A 90 19.68 -13.40 1.87
N GLU A 91 20.36 -14.05 0.92
CA GLU A 91 21.16 -13.33 -0.08
C GLU A 91 20.30 -12.48 -1.02
N ILE A 92 19.13 -12.96 -1.44
CA ILE A 92 18.18 -12.16 -2.22
C ILE A 92 17.76 -10.91 -1.42
N PHE A 93 17.42 -11.07 -0.15
CA PHE A 93 17.02 -9.96 0.71
C PHE A 93 18.14 -8.93 0.85
N VAL A 94 19.38 -9.37 1.07
CA VAL A 94 20.52 -8.45 1.17
C VAL A 94 20.78 -7.73 -0.15
N THR A 95 20.60 -8.41 -1.28
CA THR A 95 20.74 -7.81 -2.61
C THR A 95 19.63 -6.78 -2.91
N SER A 96 18.48 -6.88 -2.23
CA SER A 96 17.36 -5.95 -2.38
C SER A 96 17.52 -4.64 -1.60
N LEU A 97 18.56 -4.51 -0.76
CA LEU A 97 18.83 -3.28 -0.03
C LEU A 97 19.27 -2.16 -0.99
N ALA A 98 18.97 -0.91 -0.63
CA ALA A 98 19.44 0.23 -1.40
C ALA A 98 20.98 0.29 -1.40
N SER A 99 21.57 0.44 -2.59
CA SER A 99 23.02 0.56 -2.75
C SER A 99 23.54 1.99 -2.59
N THR A 100 22.64 2.98 -2.63
CA THR A 100 22.99 4.41 -2.70
C THR A 100 22.86 5.15 -1.38
N HIS A 101 22.17 4.56 -0.39
CA HIS A 101 21.91 5.20 0.89
C HIS A 101 21.65 4.15 1.98
N ASN A 102 21.73 4.60 3.24
CA ASN A 102 21.33 3.80 4.39
C ASN A 102 19.81 3.65 4.42
N ALA A 103 19.33 2.46 4.81
CA ALA A 103 17.90 2.18 4.89
C ALA A 103 17.16 3.13 5.84
N ILE A 104 15.96 3.56 5.46
CA ILE A 104 15.08 4.36 6.33
C ILE A 104 14.00 3.49 6.99
N ILE A 105 13.42 4.00 8.09
CA ILE A 105 12.30 3.35 8.77
C ILE A 105 11.00 3.63 7.99
N ALA A 106 10.82 2.94 6.86
CA ALA A 106 9.65 3.06 6.00
C ALA A 106 9.09 1.70 5.58
N SER A 107 7.76 1.58 5.54
CA SER A 107 7.09 0.34 5.11
C SER A 107 7.33 -0.01 3.63
N ARG A 108 7.72 0.97 2.82
CA ARG A 108 7.96 0.80 1.38
C ARG A 108 9.41 0.47 1.04
N GLU A 109 10.27 0.30 2.04
CA GLU A 109 11.70 0.06 1.84
C GLU A 109 12.18 -1.18 2.57
N ALA A 110 13.15 -1.89 1.98
CA ALA A 110 13.80 -3.02 2.65
C ALA A 110 14.65 -2.50 3.82
N PRO A 111 14.71 -3.23 4.95
CA PRO A 111 14.15 -4.58 5.18
C PRO A 111 12.69 -4.64 5.61
N LEU A 112 12.03 -3.53 5.94
CA LEU A 112 10.65 -3.54 6.47
C LEU A 112 9.61 -3.97 5.42
N LEU A 113 9.84 -3.65 4.14
CA LEU A 113 9.03 -4.14 3.03
C LEU A 113 9.00 -5.67 2.96
N LEU A 114 10.16 -6.32 3.13
CA LEU A 114 10.28 -7.78 3.10
C LEU A 114 9.48 -8.43 4.24
N CYS A 115 9.40 -7.76 5.39
CA CYS A 115 8.64 -8.22 6.56
C CYS A 115 7.12 -8.20 6.36
N GLN A 116 6.62 -7.59 5.28
CA GLN A 116 5.18 -7.51 4.98
C GLN A 116 4.72 -8.60 4.00
N VAL A 117 5.64 -9.32 3.36
CA VAL A 117 5.30 -10.31 2.32
C VAL A 117 4.61 -11.54 2.92
N CYS A 118 5.25 -12.21 3.88
CA CYS A 118 4.64 -13.32 4.61
C CYS A 118 5.33 -13.52 5.98
N SER A 119 4.79 -14.41 6.81
CA SER A 119 5.37 -14.74 8.13
C SER A 119 6.78 -15.30 8.05
N ASP A 120 7.05 -16.14 7.04
CA ASP A 120 8.35 -16.81 6.89
C ASP A 120 9.42 -15.80 6.46
N TRP A 121 9.10 -14.92 5.52
CA TRP A 121 9.98 -13.82 5.10
C TRP A 121 10.30 -12.89 6.27
N ARG A 122 9.30 -12.56 7.08
CA ARG A 122 9.51 -11.75 8.30
C ARG A 122 10.47 -12.44 9.27
N LYS A 123 10.30 -13.75 9.51
CA LYS A 123 11.18 -14.53 10.37
C LYS A 123 12.62 -14.54 9.84
N ILE A 124 12.79 -14.78 8.54
CA ILE A 124 14.11 -14.77 7.89
C ILE A 124 14.72 -13.36 8.00
N ALA A 125 13.96 -12.32 7.67
CA ALA A 125 14.44 -10.94 7.74
C ALA A 125 14.90 -10.56 9.15
N PHE A 126 14.11 -10.87 10.18
CA PHE A 126 14.44 -10.58 11.59
C PHE A 126 15.66 -11.35 12.09
N THR A 127 15.94 -12.53 11.54
CA THR A 127 17.09 -13.38 11.90
C THR A 127 18.32 -13.16 11.02
N THR A 128 18.31 -12.14 10.16
CA THR A 128 19.42 -11.85 9.23
C THR A 128 20.04 -10.49 9.56
N PRO A 129 21.08 -10.43 10.41
CA PRO A 129 21.64 -9.17 10.91
C PRO A 129 22.15 -8.22 9.82
N ARG A 130 22.63 -8.76 8.68
CA ARG A 130 23.09 -7.97 7.52
C ARG A 130 22.02 -7.05 6.94
N LEU A 131 20.74 -7.36 7.13
CA LEU A 131 19.65 -6.50 6.67
C LEU A 131 19.46 -5.25 7.52
N TRP A 132 19.97 -5.28 8.75
CA TRP A 132 19.79 -4.23 9.75
C TRP A 132 21.10 -3.47 10.02
N SER A 133 22.15 -3.70 9.22
CA SER A 133 23.47 -3.10 9.42
C SER A 133 23.60 -1.68 8.87
N SER A 134 22.55 -1.11 8.28
CA SER A 134 22.49 0.28 7.86
C SER A 134 21.18 0.93 8.31
N LEU A 135 21.24 2.17 8.81
CA LEU A 135 20.05 2.93 9.20
C LEU A 135 20.28 4.42 9.01
N HIS A 136 19.29 5.10 8.43
CA HIS A 136 19.16 6.56 8.45
C HIS A 136 17.93 6.94 9.26
N VAL A 137 18.14 7.73 10.33
CA VAL A 137 17.07 8.21 11.21
C VAL A 137 16.82 9.68 10.93
N VAL A 138 15.61 10.03 10.53
CA VAL A 138 15.17 11.44 10.48
C VAL A 138 14.40 11.73 11.77
N VAL A 139 14.90 12.66 12.58
CA VAL A 139 14.25 13.05 13.82
C VAL A 139 13.00 13.87 13.50
N PRO A 140 11.79 13.39 13.85
CA PRO A 140 10.55 14.13 13.61
C PRO A 140 10.51 15.42 14.43
N THR A 141 9.88 16.46 13.87
CA THR A 141 9.61 17.70 14.61
C THR A 141 8.56 17.46 15.70
N GLU A 142 7.58 16.58 15.43
CA GLU A 142 6.49 16.28 16.34
C GLU A 142 6.96 15.37 17.50
N PRO A 143 6.90 15.83 18.77
CA PRO A 143 7.39 15.05 19.91
C PRO A 143 6.72 13.67 20.06
N GLN A 144 5.44 13.57 19.70
CA GLN A 144 4.67 12.32 19.77
C GLN A 144 5.24 11.20 18.88
N LEU A 145 5.92 11.57 17.79
CA LEU A 145 6.53 10.61 16.86
C LEU A 145 7.96 10.22 17.27
N GLN A 146 8.63 11.05 18.07
CA GLN A 146 10.03 10.84 18.47
C GLN A 146 10.19 9.54 19.26
N ASP A 147 9.35 9.28 20.26
CA ASP A 147 9.39 8.04 21.05
C ASP A 147 9.19 6.79 20.19
N THR A 148 8.29 6.88 19.21
CA THR A 148 8.01 5.79 18.28
C THR A 148 9.23 5.51 17.39
N ILE A 149 9.81 6.54 16.79
CA ILE A 149 11.00 6.41 15.94
C ILE A 149 12.20 5.93 16.74
N PHE A 150 12.37 6.42 17.97
CA PHE A 150 13.42 5.98 18.87
C PHE A 150 13.31 4.50 19.20
N SER A 151 12.12 4.02 19.59
CA SER A 151 11.85 2.60 19.84
C SER A 151 12.12 1.73 18.61
N LEU A 152 11.70 2.19 17.43
CA LEU A 152 11.96 1.46 16.17
C LEU A 152 13.46 1.41 15.84
N ALA A 153 14.18 2.50 16.05
CA ALA A 153 15.63 2.54 15.88
C ALA A 153 16.35 1.59 16.86
N GLN A 154 15.92 1.53 18.13
CA GLN A 154 16.44 0.56 19.10
C GLN A 154 16.23 -0.89 18.64
N GLN A 155 15.03 -1.23 18.18
CA GLN A 155 14.74 -2.56 17.64
C GLN A 155 15.58 -2.88 16.41
N TRP A 156 15.82 -1.88 15.55
CA TRP A 156 16.68 -2.02 14.38
C TRP A 156 18.12 -2.36 14.78
N LEU A 157 18.67 -1.60 15.72
CA LEU A 157 20.03 -1.80 16.23
C LEU A 157 20.18 -3.17 16.90
N ALA A 158 19.19 -3.61 17.67
CA ALA A 158 19.19 -4.93 18.28
C ALA A 158 19.25 -6.05 17.22
N ARG A 159 18.53 -5.89 16.09
CA ARG A 159 18.54 -6.86 14.98
C ARG A 159 19.85 -6.87 14.19
N SER A 160 20.61 -5.77 14.19
CA SER A 160 21.93 -5.68 13.52
C SER A 160 22.99 -6.60 14.14
N GLY A 161 22.73 -7.17 15.33
CA GLY A 161 23.60 -8.13 15.99
C GLY A 161 24.93 -7.51 16.38
N ILE A 162 26.04 -8.10 15.90
CA ILE A 162 27.42 -7.63 16.14
C ILE A 162 28.09 -7.02 14.90
N LEU A 163 27.38 -6.97 13.76
CA LEU A 163 27.97 -6.54 12.49
C LEU A 163 28.36 -5.05 12.50
N PRO A 164 29.30 -4.62 11.64
CA PRO A 164 29.58 -3.20 11.43
C PRO A 164 28.30 -2.46 11.05
N LEU A 165 28.05 -1.33 11.72
CA LEU A 165 26.85 -0.53 11.50
C LEU A 165 27.19 0.73 10.70
N SER A 166 26.37 1.06 9.71
CA SER A 166 26.35 2.39 9.05
C SER A 166 25.13 3.15 9.56
N LEU A 167 25.35 4.19 10.36
CA LEU A 167 24.28 4.99 10.97
C LEU A 167 24.43 6.44 10.56
N SER A 168 23.33 7.06 10.15
CA SER A 168 23.26 8.50 9.87
C SER A 168 21.99 9.10 10.43
N ILE A 169 22.03 10.36 10.84
CA ILE A 169 20.88 11.06 11.41
C ILE A 169 20.65 12.37 10.65
N GLY A 170 19.40 12.63 10.29
CA GLY A 170 18.93 13.91 9.78
C GLY A 170 18.14 14.63 10.86
N ILE A 171 18.48 15.89 11.13
CA ILE A 171 17.79 16.75 12.12
C ILE A 171 17.33 18.00 11.39
N SER A 172 16.05 18.37 11.56
CA SER A 172 15.50 19.62 11.04
C SER A 172 15.98 20.81 11.88
N PHE A 173 16.22 21.96 11.25
CA PHE A 173 16.60 23.19 11.95
C PHE A 173 15.57 23.62 13.00
N ALA A 174 14.28 23.33 12.79
CA ALA A 174 13.22 23.61 13.76
C ALA A 174 13.40 22.85 15.09
N VAL A 175 13.99 21.66 15.05
CA VAL A 175 14.30 20.84 16.25
C VAL A 175 15.57 21.34 16.97
N LEU A 176 16.39 22.15 16.30
CA LEU A 176 17.56 22.77 16.92
C LEU A 176 17.22 24.12 17.57
N ASP A 177 16.10 24.76 17.20
CA ASP A 177 15.70 26.07 17.72
C ASP A 177 14.77 25.94 18.96
N GLU A 178 13.99 24.85 19.03
CA GLU A 178 13.21 24.48 20.21
C GLU A 178 13.96 23.42 21.03
N ASP A 179 14.30 23.74 22.28
CA ASP A 179 14.82 22.85 23.34
C ASP A 179 15.57 21.60 22.83
N HIS A 180 16.90 21.70 22.76
CA HIS A 180 17.81 20.65 22.26
C HIS A 180 17.66 19.27 22.92
N THR A 181 16.88 19.14 24.00
CA THR A 181 16.51 17.89 24.70
C THR A 181 15.98 16.81 23.79
N ALA A 182 15.30 17.15 22.69
CA ALA A 182 14.76 16.17 21.72
C ALA A 182 15.85 15.39 20.95
N VAL A 183 17.07 15.94 20.84
CA VAL A 183 18.16 15.33 20.06
C VAL A 183 19.00 14.37 20.91
N PHE A 184 19.07 14.60 22.23
CA PHE A 184 19.92 13.82 23.13
C PHE A 184 19.65 12.31 23.12
N PRO A 185 18.40 11.81 23.13
CA PRO A 185 18.14 10.38 23.08
C PRO A 185 18.75 9.74 21.82
N PHE A 186 18.63 10.40 20.67
CA PHE A 186 19.19 9.90 19.41
C PHE A 186 20.72 9.92 19.40
N LEU A 187 21.37 10.92 20.01
CA LEU A 187 22.82 10.95 20.18
C LEU A 187 23.32 9.88 21.15
N GLU A 188 22.64 9.69 22.28
CA GLU A 188 22.89 8.59 23.22
C GLU A 188 22.71 7.22 22.55
N LEU A 189 21.71 7.08 21.68
CA LEU A 189 21.55 5.88 20.85
C LEU A 189 22.77 5.63 19.97
N MET A 190 23.38 6.69 19.42
CA MET A 190 24.62 6.56 18.65
C MET A 190 25.80 6.13 19.50
N LEU A 191 25.91 6.68 20.72
CA LEU A 191 26.96 6.31 21.68
C LEU A 191 26.78 4.85 22.15
N ALA A 192 25.54 4.44 22.44
CA ALA A 192 25.21 3.07 22.81
C ALA A 192 25.44 2.08 21.65
N ALA A 193 25.17 2.49 20.41
CA ALA A 193 25.49 1.68 19.24
C ALA A 193 27.01 1.42 19.12
N GLN A 194 27.86 2.34 19.60
CA GLN A 194 29.33 2.18 19.64
C GLN A 194 29.80 1.20 20.73
N THR A 195 29.06 1.09 21.84
CA THR A 195 29.46 0.27 23.01
C THR A 195 28.83 -1.12 23.05
N ALA A 196 27.92 -1.45 22.11
CA ALA A 196 27.21 -2.73 22.04
C ALA A 196 28.08 -3.95 21.62
N GLY A 197 29.30 -4.05 22.16
CA GLY A 197 30.02 -5.32 22.32
C GLY A 197 29.80 -5.85 23.74
N ASN A 198 28.84 -6.77 23.88
CA ASN A 198 28.54 -7.62 25.05
C ASN A 198 28.90 -7.04 26.46
N PRO A 199 27.92 -6.58 27.26
CA PRO A 199 28.16 -6.01 28.60
C PRO A 199 28.70 -7.01 29.65
N SER A 200 28.86 -8.29 29.29
CA SER A 200 29.30 -9.37 30.20
C SER A 200 30.78 -9.73 30.09
N ASN A 201 31.53 -9.14 29.15
CA ASN A 201 32.92 -9.52 28.91
C ASN A 201 33.77 -8.29 28.59
N SER A 202 34.62 -7.88 29.54
CA SER A 202 35.51 -6.71 29.49
C SER A 202 36.64 -6.84 28.46
N GLN A 203 36.54 -7.78 27.51
CA GLN A 203 37.46 -8.00 26.40
C GLN A 203 36.72 -8.28 25.07
N SER A 204 35.51 -7.74 24.90
CA SER A 204 34.82 -7.80 23.60
C SER A 204 35.40 -6.73 22.65
N PRO A 205 35.80 -7.07 21.42
CA PRO A 205 36.31 -6.08 20.48
C PRO A 205 35.22 -5.07 20.11
N LEU A 206 35.58 -3.78 20.09
CA LEU A 206 34.70 -2.68 19.69
C LEU A 206 34.12 -2.93 18.29
N ARG A 207 32.82 -2.65 18.11
CA ARG A 207 32.17 -2.77 16.79
C ARG A 207 32.72 -1.68 15.85
N PRO A 208 33.25 -2.01 14.66
CA PRO A 208 33.64 -0.99 13.70
C PRO A 208 32.37 -0.34 13.14
N ILE A 209 32.18 0.96 13.39
CA ILE A 209 31.09 1.75 12.80
C ILE A 209 31.69 2.64 11.72
N ILE A 210 31.17 2.54 10.50
CA ILE A 210 31.54 3.45 9.41
C ILE A 210 30.55 4.61 9.44
N TRP A 211 31.00 5.76 9.95
CA TRP A 211 30.23 7.00 9.95
C TRP A 211 30.27 7.65 8.56
N THR A 212 29.11 7.84 7.93
CA THR A 212 28.99 8.51 6.62
C THR A 212 28.54 9.98 6.71
N GLY A 213 28.52 10.56 7.92
CA GLY A 213 28.43 12.01 8.17
C GLY A 213 27.02 12.56 8.47
N PHE A 214 26.99 13.74 9.10
CA PHE A 214 25.80 14.60 9.21
C PHE A 214 25.51 15.21 7.83
N ARG A 215 24.39 14.85 7.20
CA ARG A 215 23.91 15.56 6.00
C ARG A 215 22.94 16.64 6.46
N ASN A 216 23.38 17.90 6.39
CA ASN A 216 22.48 19.04 6.44
C ASN A 216 21.42 18.85 5.33
N GLY A 217 20.15 18.80 5.72
CA GLY A 217 19.06 18.47 4.83
C GLY A 217 18.85 19.54 3.76
N PHE A 218 19.52 19.43 2.62
CA PHE A 218 19.11 20.04 1.36
C PHE A 218 19.75 19.30 0.19
N THR A 219 19.06 18.28 -0.32
CA THR A 219 19.07 17.99 -1.76
C THR A 219 17.63 17.71 -2.18
N PRO A 220 16.98 18.62 -2.92
CA PRO A 220 15.75 18.27 -3.61
C PRO A 220 16.08 17.18 -4.63
N TYR A 221 15.36 16.06 -4.58
CA TYR A 221 15.37 15.07 -5.65
C TYR A 221 15.16 15.78 -7.00
N PRO A 222 16.01 15.58 -8.02
CA PRO A 222 15.65 15.98 -9.37
C PRO A 222 14.51 15.07 -9.83
N LEU A 223 13.33 15.66 -10.04
CA LEU A 223 12.25 14.99 -10.77
C LEU A 223 12.74 14.62 -12.18
N PRO A 224 12.47 13.40 -12.68
CA PRO A 224 12.80 13.05 -14.05
C PRO A 224 11.96 13.91 -15.00
N LEU A 225 12.63 14.62 -15.90
CA LEU A 225 11.98 15.37 -16.97
C LEU A 225 11.25 14.39 -17.91
N PRO A 226 10.04 14.72 -18.40
CA PRO A 226 9.34 13.90 -19.37
C PRO A 226 10.07 13.92 -20.72
N PRO A 227 10.02 12.83 -21.50
CA PRO A 227 10.66 12.75 -22.81
C PRO A 227 9.97 13.65 -23.84
N SER A 228 10.79 14.28 -24.70
CA SER A 228 10.39 15.08 -25.85
C SER A 228 9.80 14.27 -27.00
#